data_AF-A0A2S3ZBT1-F1
#
_entry.id   AF-A0A2S3ZBT1-F1
#
_cell.length_a   1.000
_cell.length_b   1.000
_cell.length_c   1.000
_cell.angle_alpha   90.00
_cell.angle_beta   90.00
_cell.angle_gamma   90.00
#
_symmetry.space_group_name_H-M   'P 1'
#
loop_
_entity.id
_entity.type
_entity.pdbx_description
1 polymer ?
#
loop_
_entity_poly.entity_id
_entity_poly.type
_entity_poly.pdbx_seq_one_letter_code
_entity_poly.pdbx_strand_id
1 'polypeptide(L)'
;MSVNEEGRQTEIADELAEAAKTLAHSTRTVPRPSDSYELLGSLQAAQESLAQVYAHLAGWHGAAVDGTHYNGEDDHGTPGLPAVGADGQATGLLDLAAASAATTADLVAKAHAANAVVRWFDEVK
;
A
#
# COMPACT_ATOMS: atom_id res chain seq x y z
N MET A 1 -3.89 -1.51 23.78
CA MET A 1 -4.42 -2.66 23.03
C MET A 1 -3.39 -3.02 22.00
N SER A 2 -2.82 -4.22 22.08
CA SER A 2 -1.81 -4.70 21.13
C SER A 2 -2.47 -4.89 19.76
N VAL A 3 -2.02 -4.14 18.76
CA VAL A 3 -2.48 -4.23 17.35
C VAL A 3 -2.18 -5.61 16.72
N ASN A 4 -1.44 -6.48 17.43
CA ASN A 4 -1.02 -7.81 16.99
C ASN A 4 -1.86 -8.95 17.59
N GLU A 5 -3.17 -8.77 17.72
CA GLU A 5 -4.08 -9.92 17.91
C GLU A 5 -4.21 -10.67 16.58
N GLU A 6 -4.07 -12.00 16.61
CA GLU A 6 -4.11 -12.87 15.42
C GLU A 6 -5.35 -12.58 14.56
N GLY A 7 -5.15 -12.31 13.27
CA GLY A 7 -6.23 -12.10 12.28
C GLY A 7 -6.61 -10.64 12.02
N ARG A 8 -6.30 -9.72 12.94
CA ARG A 8 -6.69 -8.30 12.81
C ARG A 8 -6.05 -7.58 11.63
N GLN A 9 -4.82 -7.95 11.24
CA GLN A 9 -4.15 -7.31 10.11
C GLN A 9 -4.83 -7.62 8.78
N THR A 10 -5.36 -8.83 8.61
CA THR A 10 -6.11 -9.23 7.41
C THR A 10 -7.42 -8.46 7.31
N GLU A 11 -8.16 -8.33 8.41
CA GLU A 11 -9.39 -7.53 8.46
C GLU A 11 -9.12 -6.05 8.08
N ILE A 12 -8.06 -5.45 8.63
CA ILE A 12 -7.66 -4.07 8.29
C ILE A 12 -7.29 -3.94 6.80
N ALA A 13 -6.63 -4.95 6.23
CA ALA A 13 -6.28 -4.95 4.81
C ALA A 13 -7.53 -5.02 3.91
N ASP A 14 -8.53 -5.81 4.30
CA ASP A 14 -9.82 -5.89 3.60
C ASP A 14 -10.60 -4.57 3.68
N GLU A 15 -10.62 -3.93 4.87
CA GLU A 15 -11.22 -2.60 5.05
C GLU A 15 -10.55 -1.54 4.17
N LEU A 16 -9.21 -1.56 4.10
CA LEU A 16 -8.45 -0.67 3.21
C LEU A 16 -8.83 -0.88 1.74
N ALA A 17 -8.97 -2.14 1.30
CA ALA A 17 -9.35 -2.46 -0.07
C ALA A 17 -10.75 -1.96 -0.43
N GLU A 18 -11.74 -2.15 0.44
CA GLU A 18 -13.11 -1.68 0.20
C GLU A 18 -13.21 -0.14 0.27
N ALA A 19 -12.44 0.52 1.14
CA ALA A 19 -12.33 1.97 1.16
C ALA A 19 -11.73 2.52 -0.14
N ALA A 20 -10.64 1.92 -0.62
CA ALA A 20 -10.01 2.31 -1.88
C ALA A 20 -10.95 2.11 -3.09
N LYS A 21 -11.70 1.00 -3.11
CA LYS A 21 -12.70 0.71 -4.15
C LYS A 21 -13.85 1.72 -4.13
N THR A 22 -14.33 2.08 -2.94
CA THR A 22 -15.37 3.11 -2.77
C THR A 22 -14.87 4.46 -3.26
N LEU A 23 -13.64 4.83 -2.91
CA LEU A 23 -13.01 6.06 -3.35
C LEU A 23 -12.82 6.10 -4.87
N ALA A 24 -12.33 5.01 -5.48
CA ALA A 24 -12.18 4.91 -6.92
C ALA A 24 -13.53 5.04 -7.66
N HIS A 25 -14.62 4.56 -7.06
CA HIS A 25 -15.96 4.74 -7.60
C HIS A 25 -16.42 6.21 -7.48
N SER A 26 -16.24 6.84 -6.32
CA SER A 26 -16.70 8.21 -6.07
C SER A 26 -15.92 9.25 -6.87
N THR A 27 -14.62 9.03 -7.15
CA THR A 27 -13.80 9.95 -7.96
C THR A 27 -14.16 9.97 -9.44
N ARG A 28 -15.05 9.08 -9.93
CA ARG A 28 -15.59 9.14 -11.30
C ARG A 28 -16.38 10.42 -11.56
N THR A 29 -16.98 10.98 -10.51
CA THR A 29 -17.71 12.24 -10.55
C THR A 29 -17.32 13.00 -9.29
N VAL A 30 -16.25 13.80 -9.33
CA VAL A 30 -15.83 14.61 -8.17
C VAL A 30 -16.90 15.69 -7.94
N PRO A 31 -17.77 15.54 -6.93
CA PRO A 31 -18.93 16.41 -6.78
C PRO A 31 -18.54 17.78 -6.19
N ARG A 32 -17.38 17.85 -5.55
CA ARG A 32 -16.77 19.04 -4.99
C ARG A 32 -15.31 19.12 -5.41
N PRO A 33 -15.03 19.72 -6.56
CA PRO A 33 -13.66 19.95 -7.01
C PRO A 33 -12.80 20.70 -5.99
N SER A 34 -13.38 21.48 -5.08
CA SER A 34 -12.66 22.15 -3.98
C SER A 34 -12.02 21.17 -2.98
N ASP A 35 -12.61 20.00 -2.77
CA ASP A 35 -12.10 18.95 -1.87
C ASP A 35 -10.86 18.22 -2.45
N SER A 36 -10.50 18.50 -3.71
CA SER A 36 -9.37 17.84 -4.40
C SER A 36 -8.04 18.00 -3.68
N TYR A 37 -7.83 19.11 -2.96
CA TYR A 37 -6.62 19.33 -2.18
C TYR A 37 -6.54 18.34 -1.00
N GLU A 38 -7.56 18.29 -0.15
CA GLU A 38 -7.60 17.36 0.99
C GLU A 38 -7.56 15.89 0.55
N LEU A 39 -8.23 15.58 -0.56
CA LEU A 39 -8.20 14.25 -1.16
C LEU A 39 -6.79 13.83 -1.58
N LEU A 40 -6.05 14.70 -2.28
CA LEU A 40 -4.68 14.42 -2.69
C LEU A 40 -3.74 14.26 -1.48
N GLY A 41 -3.90 15.08 -0.44
CA GLY A 41 -3.13 14.93 0.80
C GLY A 41 -3.40 13.59 1.51
N SER A 42 -4.67 13.16 1.54
CA SER A 42 -5.05 11.87 2.13
C SER A 42 -4.49 10.69 1.32
N LEU A 43 -4.51 10.78 -0.01
CA LEU A 43 -3.94 9.76 -0.89
C LEU A 43 -2.41 9.67 -0.77
N GLN A 44 -1.71 10.79 -0.58
CA GLN A 44 -0.28 10.80 -0.29
C GLN A 44 0.00 10.03 1.01
N ALA A 45 -0.67 10.38 2.11
CA ALA A 45 -0.46 9.74 3.41
C ALA A 45 -0.77 8.22 3.38
N ALA A 46 -1.79 7.82 2.62
CA ALA A 46 -2.10 6.41 2.40
C ALA A 46 -0.95 5.67 1.68
N GLN A 47 -0.35 6.29 0.66
CA GLN A 47 0.78 5.70 -0.06
C GLN A 47 2.05 5.59 0.81
N GLU A 48 2.35 6.59 1.64
CA GLU A 48 3.44 6.53 2.61
C GLU A 48 3.25 5.38 3.61
N SER A 49 2.01 5.17 4.05
CA SER A 49 1.65 4.08 4.96
C SER A 49 1.78 2.71 4.26
N LEU A 50 1.33 2.59 3.02
CA LEU A 50 1.49 1.38 2.21
C LEU A 50 2.97 1.04 1.97
N ALA A 51 3.82 2.04 1.73
CA ALA A 51 5.26 1.83 1.59
C ALA A 51 5.85 1.18 2.87
N GLN A 52 5.43 1.64 4.04
CA GLN A 52 5.86 1.06 5.32
C GLN A 52 5.32 -0.37 5.51
N VAL A 53 4.06 -0.63 5.15
CA VAL A 53 3.48 -1.98 5.22
C VAL A 53 4.29 -2.95 4.37
N TYR A 54 4.61 -2.59 3.12
CA TYR A 54 5.41 -3.45 2.25
C TYR A 54 6.82 -3.68 2.77
N ALA A 55 7.48 -2.64 3.31
CA ALA A 55 8.80 -2.79 3.93
C ALA A 55 8.77 -3.69 5.17
N HIS A 56 7.73 -3.59 6.00
CA HIS A 56 7.56 -4.47 7.16
C HIS A 56 7.31 -5.92 6.74
N LEU A 57 6.48 -6.14 5.71
CA LEU A 57 6.25 -7.48 5.15
C LEU A 57 7.54 -8.05 4.52
N ALA A 58 8.34 -7.23 3.84
CA ALA A 58 9.64 -7.65 3.31
C ALA A 58 10.58 -8.09 4.44
N GLY A 59 10.66 -7.29 5.51
CA GLY A 59 11.44 -7.64 6.70
C GLY A 59 10.98 -8.93 7.37
N TRP A 60 9.66 -9.13 7.47
CA TRP A 60 9.07 -10.37 8.00
C TRP A 60 9.40 -11.59 7.12
N HIS A 61 9.25 -11.46 5.79
CA HIS A 61 9.61 -12.52 4.84
C HIS A 61 11.11 -12.82 4.83
N GLY A 62 11.96 -11.79 4.94
CA GLY A 62 13.41 -11.96 5.00
C GLY A 62 13.91 -12.62 6.29
N ALA A 63 13.13 -12.56 7.37
CA ALA A 63 13.43 -13.24 8.64
C ALA A 63 12.89 -14.67 8.69
N ALA A 64 12.02 -15.06 7.76
CA ALA A 64 11.45 -16.42 7.70
C ALA A 64 12.50 -17.43 7.20
N VAL A 65 12.46 -18.65 7.76
CA VAL A 65 13.41 -19.73 7.47
C VAL A 65 12.61 -20.96 7.06
N ASP A 66 12.94 -21.51 5.89
CA ASP A 66 12.31 -22.71 5.34
C ASP A 66 12.45 -23.92 6.30
N GLY A 67 11.37 -24.66 6.52
CA GLY A 67 11.31 -25.79 7.45
C GLY A 67 11.28 -25.43 8.94
N THR A 68 11.32 -24.14 9.29
CA THR A 68 11.13 -23.66 10.68
C THR A 68 9.88 -22.79 10.82
N HIS A 69 9.64 -21.89 9.86
CA HIS A 69 8.55 -20.92 9.93
C HIS A 69 7.42 -21.19 8.91
N TYR A 70 7.66 -21.97 7.86
CA TYR A 70 6.63 -22.44 6.92
C TYR A 70 7.01 -23.81 6.33
N ASN A 71 6.01 -24.58 5.90
CA ASN A 71 6.18 -25.74 5.03
C ASN A 71 5.79 -25.27 3.62
N GLY A 72 6.75 -25.18 2.69
CA GLY A 72 6.49 -24.69 1.33
C GLY A 72 5.26 -25.33 0.69
N GLU A 73 4.45 -24.51 0.01
CA GLU A 73 3.17 -24.96 -0.58
C GLU A 73 3.36 -25.78 -1.88
N ASP A 74 4.58 -25.81 -2.42
CA ASP A 74 4.93 -26.34 -3.74
C ASP A 74 6.13 -27.31 -3.77
N ASP A 75 6.66 -27.75 -2.61
CA ASP A 75 7.89 -28.55 -2.50
C ASP A 75 9.12 -27.94 -3.20
N HIS A 76 9.13 -26.63 -3.48
CA HIS A 76 10.26 -25.92 -4.10
C HIS A 76 11.15 -25.18 -3.09
N GLY A 77 10.76 -25.18 -1.81
CA GLY A 77 11.61 -24.73 -0.71
C GLY A 77 12.86 -25.60 -0.58
N THR A 78 14.04 -24.98 -0.51
CA THR A 78 15.27 -25.67 -0.10
C THR A 78 15.53 -25.34 1.37
N PRO A 79 15.55 -26.33 2.27
CA PRO A 79 15.73 -26.10 3.70
C PRO A 79 16.97 -25.24 4.00
N GLY A 80 16.78 -24.16 4.76
CA GLY A 80 17.84 -23.22 5.12
C GLY A 80 18.13 -22.13 4.07
N LEU A 81 17.43 -22.10 2.93
CA LEU A 81 17.46 -21.00 1.97
C LEU A 81 16.13 -20.22 1.99
N PRO A 82 16.13 -18.92 1.62
CA PRO A 82 14.89 -18.15 1.46
C PRO A 82 14.00 -18.75 0.36
N ALA A 83 12.68 -18.72 0.55
CA ALA A 83 11.71 -19.16 -0.45
C ALA A 83 11.87 -18.38 -1.77
N VAL A 84 11.98 -19.07 -2.90
CA VAL A 84 12.03 -18.47 -4.24
C VAL A 84 10.93 -19.08 -5.10
N GLY A 85 9.95 -18.26 -5.49
CA GLY A 85 8.93 -18.66 -6.48
C GLY A 85 9.39 -18.38 -7.91
N ALA A 86 8.54 -18.71 -8.89
CA ALA A 86 8.82 -18.48 -10.32
C ALA A 86 9.16 -17.01 -10.66
N ASP A 87 8.59 -16.06 -9.90
CA ASP A 87 8.78 -14.61 -10.08
C ASP A 87 9.87 -14.02 -9.16
N GLY A 88 10.61 -14.87 -8.43
CA GLY A 88 11.68 -14.47 -7.52
C GLY A 88 11.32 -14.59 -6.03
N GLN A 89 12.06 -13.87 -5.18
CA GLN A 89 11.86 -13.86 -3.73
C GLN A 89 10.80 -12.84 -3.34
N ALA A 90 9.82 -13.24 -2.51
CA ALA A 90 8.78 -12.36 -1.98
C ALA A 90 9.37 -11.10 -1.34
N THR A 91 10.48 -11.22 -0.61
CA THR A 91 11.20 -10.09 -0.02
C THR A 91 11.59 -9.03 -1.05
N GLY A 92 12.22 -9.44 -2.16
CA GLY A 92 12.67 -8.49 -3.20
C GLY A 92 11.51 -7.82 -3.92
N LEU A 93 10.40 -8.54 -4.13
CA LEU A 93 9.19 -7.97 -4.72
C LEU A 93 8.51 -6.97 -3.77
N LEU A 94 8.50 -7.24 -2.46
CA LEU A 94 7.97 -6.34 -1.45
C LEU A 94 8.84 -5.09 -1.25
N ASP A 95 10.17 -5.23 -1.31
CA ASP A 95 11.08 -4.07 -1.31
C ASP A 95 10.84 -3.16 -2.52
N LEU A 96 10.63 -3.75 -3.70
CA LEU A 96 10.27 -3.01 -4.90
C LEU A 96 8.90 -2.31 -4.75
N ALA A 97 7.91 -3.00 -4.18
CA ALA A 97 6.60 -2.44 -3.90
C ALA A 97 6.68 -1.25 -2.93
N ALA A 98 7.48 -1.36 -1.86
CA ALA A 98 7.72 -0.28 -0.92
C ALA A 98 8.33 0.96 -1.60
N ALA A 99 9.37 0.77 -2.43
CA ALA A 99 9.99 1.86 -3.17
C ALA A 99 9.05 2.52 -4.19
N SER A 100 8.22 1.71 -4.86
CA SER A 100 7.20 2.19 -5.81
C SER A 100 6.10 3.01 -5.11
N ALA A 101 5.63 2.55 -3.95
CA ALA A 101 4.64 3.27 -3.15
C ALA A 101 5.20 4.62 -2.65
N ALA A 102 6.46 4.64 -2.17
CA ALA A 102 7.13 5.89 -1.78
C ALA A 102 7.28 6.86 -2.96
N THR A 103 7.67 6.36 -4.13
CA THR A 103 7.75 7.17 -5.37
C THR A 103 6.37 7.74 -5.74
N THR A 104 5.32 6.94 -5.56
CA THR A 104 3.94 7.38 -5.83
C THR A 104 3.51 8.46 -4.83
N ALA A 105 3.83 8.31 -3.55
CA ALA A 105 3.58 9.35 -2.54
C ALA A 105 4.23 10.68 -2.93
N ASP A 106 5.49 10.67 -3.36
CA ASP A 106 6.20 11.87 -3.83
C ASP A 106 5.52 12.53 -5.05
N LEU A 107 5.02 11.74 -5.99
CA LEU A 107 4.28 12.24 -7.15
C LEU A 107 2.95 12.86 -6.74
N VAL A 108 2.22 12.23 -5.81
CA VAL A 108 0.96 12.78 -5.27
C VAL A 108 1.23 14.05 -4.46
N ALA A 109 2.31 14.12 -3.69
CA ALA A 109 2.71 15.33 -2.97
C ALA A 109 2.98 16.51 -3.93
N LYS A 110 3.64 16.24 -5.06
CA LYS A 110 3.85 17.25 -6.11
C LYS A 110 2.53 17.69 -6.75
N ALA A 111 1.62 16.76 -7.02
CA ALA A 111 0.30 17.07 -7.54
C ALA A 111 -0.53 17.89 -6.55
N HIS A 112 -0.48 17.54 -5.25
CA HIS A 112 -1.10 18.27 -4.16
C HIS A 112 -0.59 19.72 -4.06
N ALA A 113 0.73 19.91 -4.11
CA ALA A 113 1.34 21.24 -4.13
C ALA A 113 0.94 22.05 -5.37
N ALA A 114 0.88 21.43 -6.55
CA ALA A 114 0.40 22.07 -7.77
C ALA A 114 -1.10 22.37 -7.72
N ASN A 115 -1.89 21.57 -7.01
CA ASN A 115 -3.33 21.82 -6.82
C ASN A 115 -3.60 23.01 -5.89
N ALA A 116 -2.70 23.31 -4.94
CA ALA A 116 -2.83 24.43 -4.00
C ALA A 116 -3.01 25.80 -4.69
N VAL A 117 -2.50 25.94 -5.93
CA VAL A 117 -2.61 27.19 -6.69
C VAL A 117 -3.86 27.25 -7.57
N VAL A 118 -4.61 26.16 -7.68
CA VAL A 118 -5.85 26.08 -8.48
C VAL A 118 -7.04 26.48 -7.61
N ARG A 119 -7.83 27.45 -8.08
CA ARG A 119 -9.09 27.84 -7.44
C ARG A 119 -10.24 27.09 -8.08
N TRP A 120 -10.58 25.96 -7.50
CA TRP A 120 -11.77 25.20 -7.87
C TRP A 120 -13.03 25.86 -7.33
N PHE A 121 -14.08 25.89 -8.15
CA PHE A 121 -15.43 26.31 -7.74
C PHE A 121 -16.34 25.09 -7.82
N ASP A 122 -17.13 24.85 -6.78
CA ASP A 122 -18.04 23.69 -6.72
C ASP A 122 -19.31 23.89 -7.54
N GLU A 123 -19.63 25.14 -7.86
CA GLU A 123 -20.71 25.54 -8.76
C GLU A 123 -20.13 26.46 -9.84
N VAL A 124 -20.33 26.08 -11.11
CA VAL A 124 -20.16 27.01 -12.23
C VAL A 124 -21.48 27.75 -12.37
N LYS A 125 -21.47 29.08 -12.21
CA LYS A 125 -22.63 29.92 -12.57
C LYS A 125 -22.84 29.97 -14.08
#